data_AF-A0A6L6EBH2-F1
#
_entry.id   AF-A0A6L6EBH2-F1
#
_cell.length_a   1.000
_cell.length_b   1.000
_cell.length_c   1.000
_cell.angle_alpha   90.00
_cell.angle_beta   90.00
_cell.angle_gamma   90.00
#
_symmetry.space_group_name_H-M   'P 1'
#
loop_
_entity.id
_entity.type
_entity.pdbx_description
1 polymer ?
#
loop_
_entity_poly.entity_id
_entity_poly.type
_entity_poly.pdbx_seq_one_letter_code
_entity_poly.pdbx_strand_id
1 'polypeptide(L)'
;MNPTFDQLIAPLLALKPRGEILLETVPAPQKLAPHALAMTADVLEDAATGRFVLLHDPATQEGWGGQWRCVTFARAAIDLEMAS
;
A
#
# COMPACT_ATOMS: atom_id res chain seq x y z
N MET A 1 24.68 3.63 9.77
CA MET A 1 24.14 2.31 9.38
C MET A 1 22.87 2.58 8.58
N ASN A 2 22.70 1.98 7.40
CA ASN A 2 21.46 2.14 6.64
C ASN A 2 20.34 1.34 7.32
N PRO A 3 19.12 1.89 7.44
CA PRO A 3 18.00 1.19 8.06
C PRO A 3 17.61 -0.06 7.26
N THR A 4 17.15 -1.10 7.96
CA THR A 4 16.60 -2.31 7.33
C THR A 4 15.25 -2.03 6.69
N PHE A 5 14.79 -2.91 5.79
CA PHE A 5 13.45 -2.82 5.22
C PHE A 5 12.37 -2.76 6.31
N ASP A 6 12.45 -3.62 7.33
CA ASP A 6 11.51 -3.67 8.45
C ASP A 6 11.47 -2.34 9.23
N GLN A 7 12.64 -1.72 9.44
CA GLN A 7 12.72 -0.40 10.09
C GLN A 7 12.09 0.70 9.24
N LEU A 8 12.20 0.61 7.92
CA LEU A 8 11.62 1.58 6.99
C LEU A 8 10.10 1.46 6.89
N ILE A 9 9.55 0.26 7.02
CA ILE A 9 8.09 0.05 6.96
C ILE A 9 7.41 0.19 8.32
N ALA A 10 8.14 0.19 9.44
CA ALA A 10 7.58 0.32 10.78
C ALA A 10 6.62 1.51 10.94
N PRO A 11 6.90 2.72 10.39
CA PRO A 11 5.95 3.83 10.44
C PRO A 11 4.63 3.57 9.69
N LEU A 12 4.67 2.80 8.59
CA LEU A 12 3.47 2.41 7.82
C LEU A 12 2.60 1.44 8.64
N LEU A 13 3.23 0.49 9.32
CA LEU A 13 2.55 -0.47 10.19
C LEU A 13 1.95 0.18 11.44
N ALA A 14 2.51 1.31 11.88
CA ALA A 14 2.05 2.06 13.03
C ALA A 14 0.96 3.11 12.70
N LEU A 15 0.52 3.20 11.44
CA LEU A 15 -0.52 4.12 11.02
C LEU A 15 -1.81 3.85 11.80
N LYS A 16 -2.42 4.93 12.31
CA LYS A 16 -3.74 4.92 12.91
C LYS A 16 -4.72 5.52 11.92
N PRO A 17 -5.45 4.69 11.15
CA PRO A 17 -6.41 5.21 10.18
C PRO A 17 -7.59 5.87 10.90
N ARG A 18 -8.42 6.59 10.14
CA ARG A 18 -9.72 7.06 10.64
C ARG A 18 -10.59 5.86 11.02
N GLY A 19 -11.52 6.04 11.96
CA GLY A 19 -12.31 4.92 12.53
C GLY A 19 -13.17 4.17 11.52
N GLU A 20 -13.50 4.80 10.40
CA GLU A 20 -14.24 4.22 9.29
C GLU A 20 -13.40 3.42 8.29
N ILE A 21 -12.07 3.34 8.48
CA ILE A 21 -11.16 2.66 7.57
C ILE A 21 -10.54 1.46 8.31
N LEU A 22 -10.86 0.26 7.85
CA LEU A 22 -10.16 -0.96 8.23
C LEU A 22 -8.90 -1.08 7.36
N LEU A 23 -7.73 -0.99 7.99
CA LEU A 23 -6.44 -1.09 7.33
C LEU A 23 -5.73 -2.37 7.80
N GLU A 24 -5.43 -3.28 6.88
CA GLU A 24 -4.86 -4.59 7.21
C GLU A 24 -3.62 -4.89 6.36
N THR A 25 -2.64 -5.56 6.97
CA THR A 25 -1.52 -6.13 6.22
C THR A 25 -1.91 -7.46 5.60
N VAL A 26 -1.60 -7.66 4.33
CA VAL A 26 -1.91 -8.88 3.58
C VAL A 26 -0.64 -9.46 2.95
N PRO A 27 -0.64 -10.74 2.53
CA PRO A 27 0.49 -11.30 1.79
C PRO A 27 0.85 -10.44 0.57
N ALA A 28 2.10 -10.03 0.50
CA ALA A 28 2.60 -9.25 -0.62
C ALA A 28 2.72 -10.09 -1.90
N PRO A 29 2.64 -9.46 -3.09
CA PRO A 29 2.90 -10.14 -4.35
C PRO A 29 4.28 -10.81 -4.35
N GLN A 30 4.32 -12.05 -4.80
CA GLN A 30 5.55 -12.83 -4.85
C GLN A 30 6.33 -12.54 -6.14
N LYS A 31 7.64 -12.77 -6.12
CA LYS A 31 8.54 -12.69 -7.29
C LYS A 31 8.70 -11.31 -7.95
N LEU A 32 8.14 -10.24 -7.39
CA LEU A 32 8.34 -8.87 -7.89
C LEU A 32 9.58 -8.20 -7.28
N ALA A 33 9.94 -8.53 -6.05
CA ALA A 33 11.06 -7.93 -5.34
C ALA A 33 11.52 -8.84 -4.17
N PRO A 34 12.77 -8.73 -3.70
CA PRO A 34 13.25 -9.43 -2.50
C PRO A 34 12.51 -9.02 -1.23
N HIS A 35 12.08 -7.75 -1.15
CA HIS A 35 11.34 -7.21 -0.01
C HIS A 35 10.06 -6.53 -0.48
N ALA A 36 8.95 -6.83 0.21
CA ALA A 36 7.66 -6.27 -0.13
C ALA A 36 6.74 -6.14 1.10
N LEU A 37 5.91 -5.10 1.09
CA LEU A 37 4.79 -4.90 2.00
C LEU A 37 3.52 -4.74 1.16
N ALA A 38 2.41 -5.36 1.58
CA ALA A 38 1.11 -5.10 1.01
C ALA A 38 0.07 -4.87 2.09
N MET A 39 -0.83 -3.93 1.83
CA MET A 39 -1.92 -3.55 2.72
C MET A 39 -3.22 -3.40 1.93
N THR A 40 -4.34 -3.78 2.53
CA THR A 40 -5.68 -3.48 2.05
C THR A 40 -6.30 -2.42 2.94
N ALA A 41 -7.17 -1.61 2.34
CA ALA A 41 -7.98 -0.64 3.05
C ALA A 41 -9.43 -0.84 2.62
N ASP A 42 -10.31 -1.09 3.58
CA ASP A 42 -11.74 -1.22 3.37
C ASP A 42 -12.44 -0.15 4.22
N VAL A 43 -13.30 0.64 3.58
CA VAL A 43 -14.05 1.71 4.24
C VAL A 43 -15.46 1.21 4.55
N LEU A 44 -16.00 1.60 5.70
CA LEU A 44 -17.35 1.22 6.14
C LEU A 44 -18.40 1.45 5.05
N GLU A 45 -19.45 0.63 5.08
CA GLU A 45 -20.59 0.68 4.15
C GLU A 45 -20.19 0.51 2.67
N ASP A 46 -19.08 -0.20 2.42
CA ASP A 46 -18.52 -0.44 1.08
C ASP A 46 -18.24 0.87 0.30
N ALA A 47 -18.06 1.99 1.02
CA ALA A 47 -17.89 3.30 0.43
C ALA A 47 -16.61 3.38 -0.43
N ALA A 48 -15.56 2.67 -0.02
CA ALA A 48 -14.32 2.56 -0.78
C ALA A 48 -13.51 1.32 -0.40
N THR A 49 -12.70 0.86 -1.36
CA THR A 49 -11.69 -0.17 -1.16
C THR A 49 -10.36 0.28 -1.76
N GLY A 50 -9.26 -0.23 -1.23
CA GLY A 50 -7.92 0.12 -1.67
C GLY A 50 -6.91 -0.97 -1.41
N ARG A 51 -5.83 -0.93 -2.19
CA ARG A 51 -4.67 -1.79 -2.04
C ARG A 51 -3.41 -0.98 -2.23
N PHE A 52 -2.49 -1.11 -1.29
CA PHE A 52 -1.17 -0.50 -1.32
C PHE A 52 -0.12 -1.61 -1.36
N VAL A 53 0.87 -1.49 -2.25
CA VAL A 53 2.01 -2.40 -2.35
C VAL A 53 3.28 -1.58 -2.44
N LEU A 54 4.20 -1.81 -1.50
CA LEU A 54 5.55 -1.25 -1.51
C LEU A 54 6.54 -2.37 -1.81
N LEU A 55 7.39 -2.15 -2.80
CA LEU A 55 8.43 -3.06 -3.24
C LEU A 55 9.79 -2.41 -3.05
N HIS A 56 10.77 -3.20 -2.61
CA HIS A 56 12.15 -2.77 -2.47
C HIS A 56 13.11 -3.81 -3.03
N ASP A 57 13.96 -3.34 -3.93
CA ASP A 57 15.06 -4.09 -4.51
C ASP A 57 16.35 -3.25 -4.43
N PRO A 58 17.29 -3.59 -3.52
CA PRO A 58 18.57 -2.89 -3.40
C PRO A 58 19.39 -2.89 -4.70
N ALA A 59 19.19 -3.90 -5.57
CA ALA A 59 19.89 -4.00 -6.84
C ALA A 59 19.25 -3.12 -7.93
N THR A 60 18.11 -2.49 -7.65
CA THR A 60 17.25 -1.77 -8.60
C THR A 60 16.70 -2.67 -9.73
N GLN A 61 15.63 -2.23 -10.38
CA GLN A 61 15.04 -2.92 -11.52
C GLN A 61 14.79 -1.92 -12.66
N GLU A 62 14.88 -2.40 -13.90
CA GLU A 62 14.59 -1.58 -15.06
C GLU A 62 13.15 -1.02 -14.98
N GLY A 63 12.99 0.28 -15.27
CA GLY A 63 11.69 0.96 -15.23
C GLY A 63 11.17 1.33 -13.84
N TRP A 64 11.93 1.14 -12.75
CA TRP A 64 11.55 1.63 -11.41
C TRP A 64 12.07 3.04 -11.12
N GLY A 65 13.15 3.47 -11.75
CA GLY A 65 13.77 4.77 -11.47
C GLY A 65 14.44 4.87 -10.10
N GLY A 66 14.71 3.73 -9.44
CA GLY A 66 15.34 3.65 -8.13
C GLY A 66 15.23 2.26 -7.49
N GLN A 67 15.58 2.15 -6.20
CA GLN A 67 15.50 0.90 -5.42
C GLN A 67 14.07 0.60 -4.93
N TRP A 68 13.15 1.56 -5.03
CA TRP A 68 11.81 1.47 -4.46
C TRP A 68 10.75 1.63 -5.54
N ARG A 69 9.65 0.89 -5.39
CA ARG A 69 8.45 1.07 -6.18
C ARG A 69 7.22 0.95 -5.32
N CYS A 70 6.29 1.88 -5.49
CA CYS A 70 4.98 1.86 -4.85
C CYS A 70 3.90 1.69 -5.92
N VAL A 71 2.94 0.81 -5.66
CA VAL A 71 1.75 0.62 -6.49
C VAL A 71 0.54 0.70 -5.59
N THR A 72 -0.39 1.60 -5.90
CA THR A 72 -1.62 1.75 -5.15
C THR A 72 -2.81 1.70 -6.09
N PHE A 73 -3.86 1.02 -5.68
CA PHE A 73 -5.16 1.02 -6.30
C PHE A 73 -6.18 1.47 -5.26
N ALA A 74 -7.13 2.31 -5.66
CA ALA A 74 -8.27 2.68 -4.83
C ALA A 74 -9.52 2.79 -5.71
N ARG A 75 -10.65 2.37 -5.15
CA ARG A 75 -11.97 2.49 -5.74
C ARG A 75 -12.90 3.06 -4.68
N ALA A 76 -13.76 3.99 -5.07
CA ALA A 76 -14.86 4.45 -4.24
C ALA A 76 -16.18 4.26 -4.98
N ALA A 77 -17.26 4.01 -4.24
CA ALA A 77 -18.60 4.21 -4.76
C ALA A 77 -18.80 5.71 -4.95
N ILE A 78 -19.02 6.15 -6.18
CA ILE A 78 -19.43 7.53 -6.46
C ILE A 78 -20.95 7.52 -6.38
N ASP A 79 -21.52 8.28 -5.46
CA ASP A 79 -22.96 8.52 -5.45
C ASP A 79 -23.33 9.35 -6.69
N LEU A 80 -24.38 8.96 -7.41
CA LEU A 80 -24.76 9.59 -8.68
C LEU A 80 -25.15 11.07 -8.52
N GLU A 81 -25.54 11.49 -7.30
CA GLU A 81 -25.82 12.90 -6.99
C GLU A 81 -24.56 13.77 -6.89
N MET A 82 -23.35 13.20 -6.79
CA MET A 82 -22.09 13.97 -6.78
C MET A 82 -21.61 14.37 -8.19
N ALA A 83 -22.23 13.82 -9.24
CA ALA A 83 -21.86 14.08 -10.64
C ALA A 83 -22.64 15.23 -11.30
N SER A 84 -23.52 15.92 -10.56
CA SER A 84 -24.31 17.06 -11.04
C SER A 84 -23.75 18.40 -10.62
#